data_AF-A0A401NRW5-F1
#
_entry.id   AF-A0A401NRW5-F1
#
_cell.length_a   1.000
_cell.length_b   1.000
_cell.length_c   1.000
_cell.angle_alpha   90.00
_cell.angle_beta   90.00
_cell.angle_gamma   90.00
#
_symmetry.space_group_name_H-M   'P 1'
#
loop_
_entity.id
_entity.type
_entity.pdbx_description
1 polymer ?
#
loop_
_entity_poly.entity_id
_entity_poly.type
_entity_poly.pdbx_seq_one_letter_code
_entity_poly.pdbx_strand_id
1 'polypeptide(L)'
;MSNVLETYTADPNTDRFLEHIDFYILPVLNIDGYVYSWLKDRLWRKSRSPCANSTCFGTDLNRNYDAKWCNYLSGSSQDWAGDLQIDFSYTFELRDNGTYHFILPENQIQATCEETMAAVTTIIEHIYDKHFLNAAPAVVALWSGVLASCFLSTYFVNLL
;
A
#
# COMPACT_ATOMS: atom_id res chain seq x y z
N MET A 1 -4.47 -6.37 -12.33
CA MET A 1 -5.51 -5.34 -12.48
C MET A 1 -6.82 -5.92 -12.98
N SER A 2 -6.80 -6.84 -13.96
CA SER A 2 -8.00 -7.59 -14.37
C SER A 2 -8.72 -8.23 -13.18
N ASN A 3 -7.98 -8.93 -12.31
CA ASN A 3 -8.58 -9.58 -11.15
C ASN A 3 -9.27 -8.61 -10.18
N VAL A 4 -8.76 -7.38 -9.98
CA VAL A 4 -9.38 -6.40 -9.07
C VAL A 4 -10.71 -5.89 -9.65
N LEU A 5 -10.77 -5.66 -10.96
CA LEU A 5 -12.00 -5.28 -11.67
C LEU A 5 -12.98 -6.46 -11.84
N GLU A 6 -12.49 -7.69 -11.79
CA GLU A 6 -13.34 -8.89 -11.81
C GLU A 6 -13.89 -9.20 -10.41
N THR A 7 -13.07 -9.14 -9.36
CA THR A 7 -13.51 -9.27 -7.95
C THR A 7 -14.41 -8.12 -7.49
N TYR A 8 -14.30 -6.95 -8.11
CA TYR A 8 -15.19 -5.79 -7.93
C TYR A 8 -16.68 -6.16 -8.01
N THR A 9 -17.06 -7.13 -8.86
CA THR A 9 -18.48 -7.51 -9.01
C THR A 9 -18.96 -8.58 -8.03
N ALA A 10 -18.06 -9.19 -7.24
CA ALA A 10 -18.34 -10.43 -6.52
C ALA A 10 -18.24 -10.35 -4.99
N ASP A 11 -17.46 -9.42 -4.42
CA ASP A 11 -17.24 -9.34 -2.97
C ASP A 11 -17.82 -8.05 -2.34
N PRO A 12 -18.86 -8.14 -1.48
CA PRO A 12 -19.44 -6.98 -0.79
C PRO A 12 -18.46 -6.22 0.11
N ASN A 13 -17.31 -6.80 0.46
CA ASN A 13 -16.27 -6.12 1.21
C ASN A 13 -15.48 -5.13 0.35
N THR A 14 -15.41 -5.35 -0.97
CA THR A 14 -14.62 -4.51 -1.88
C THR A 14 -15.29 -3.14 -2.07
N ASP A 15 -16.63 -3.10 -2.13
CA ASP A 15 -17.39 -1.86 -2.31
C ASP A 15 -17.14 -0.85 -1.19
N ARG A 16 -17.17 -1.29 0.08
CA ARG A 16 -16.94 -0.40 1.24
C ARG A 16 -15.53 0.19 1.28
N PHE A 17 -14.52 -0.54 0.82
CA PHE A 17 -13.14 -0.03 0.80
C PHE A 17 -13.00 1.05 -0.27
N LEU A 18 -13.57 0.84 -1.45
CA LEU A 18 -13.48 1.79 -2.56
C LEU A 18 -14.27 3.09 -2.31
N GLU A 19 -15.28 3.07 -1.45
CA GLU A 19 -15.98 4.29 -1.01
C GLU A 19 -15.10 5.22 -0.15
N HIS A 20 -14.07 4.68 0.50
CA HIS A 20 -13.29 5.41 1.51
C HIS A 20 -11.78 5.47 1.22
N ILE A 21 -11.27 4.61 0.34
CA ILE A 21 -9.85 4.43 0.05
C ILE A 21 -9.61 4.50 -1.46
N ASP A 22 -8.78 5.46 -1.87
CA ASP A 22 -8.27 5.55 -3.24
C ASP A 22 -7.00 4.70 -3.41
N PHE A 23 -6.94 3.92 -4.48
CA PHE A 23 -5.78 3.10 -4.81
C PHE A 23 -4.93 3.74 -5.91
N TYR A 24 -3.68 4.10 -5.58
CA TYR A 24 -2.68 4.54 -6.54
C TYR A 24 -1.74 3.38 -6.88
N ILE A 25 -1.89 2.80 -8.07
CA ILE A 25 -1.11 1.63 -8.51
C ILE A 25 -0.13 2.06 -9.60
N LEU A 26 1.16 1.84 -9.37
CA LEU A 26 2.24 2.07 -10.33
C LEU A 26 2.84 0.72 -10.76
N PRO A 27 2.44 0.14 -11.91
CA PRO A 27 2.84 -1.21 -12.30
C PRO A 27 4.34 -1.38 -12.53
N VAL A 28 4.99 -0.36 -13.11
CA VAL A 28 6.42 -0.38 -13.41
C VAL A 28 7.01 1.00 -13.12
N LEU A 29 7.73 1.14 -12.00
CA LEU A 29 8.46 2.36 -11.65
C LEU A 29 9.75 2.52 -12.49
N ASN A 30 10.52 1.44 -12.65
CA ASN A 30 11.79 1.44 -13.37
C ASN A 30 11.61 1.04 -14.84
N ILE A 31 10.97 1.90 -15.65
CA ILE A 31 10.62 1.59 -17.05
C ILE A 31 11.88 1.28 -17.88
N ASP A 32 12.91 2.12 -17.80
CA ASP A 32 14.13 1.93 -18.60
C ASP A 32 14.89 0.65 -18.20
N GLY A 33 14.98 0.36 -16.89
CA GLY A 33 15.59 -0.86 -16.40
C GLY A 33 14.80 -2.10 -16.79
N TYR A 34 13.47 -2.04 -16.75
CA TYR A 34 12.59 -3.10 -17.21
C TYR A 34 12.85 -3.41 -18.68
N VAL A 35 12.77 -2.42 -19.58
CA VAL A 35 13.04 -2.59 -21.02
C VAL A 35 14.45 -3.14 -21.27
N TYR A 36 15.46 -2.65 -20.54
CA TYR A 36 16.82 -3.16 -20.65
C TYR A 36 16.93 -4.65 -20.28
N SER A 37 16.12 -5.12 -19.32
CA SER A 37 16.06 -6.54 -18.96
C SER A 37 15.48 -7.45 -20.04
N TRP A 38 14.63 -6.90 -20.92
CA TRP A 38 14.11 -7.65 -22.07
C TRP A 38 15.07 -7.67 -23.25
N LEU A 39 15.82 -6.59 -23.45
CA LEU A 39 16.58 -6.37 -24.69
C LEU A 39 18.08 -6.65 -24.58
N LYS A 40 18.66 -6.59 -23.38
CA LYS A 40 20.12 -6.59 -23.19
C LYS A 40 20.60 -7.51 -22.09
N ASP A 41 20.12 -7.32 -20.87
CA ASP A 41 20.60 -8.08 -19.71
C ASP A 41 19.45 -8.40 -18.76
N ARG A 42 19.02 -9.67 -18.80
CA ARG A 42 17.85 -10.17 -18.06
C ARG A 42 17.93 -9.92 -16.55
N LEU A 43 19.13 -9.86 -15.98
CA LEU A 43 19.34 -9.70 -14.53
C LEU A 43 19.59 -8.24 -14.11
N TRP A 44 19.39 -7.28 -15.02
CA TRP A 44 19.54 -5.87 -14.70
C TRP A 44 18.49 -5.37 -13.70
N ARG A 45 18.96 -4.74 -12.60
CA ARG A 45 18.11 -4.24 -11.50
C ARG A 45 17.98 -2.71 -11.43
N LYS A 46 19.08 -2.00 -11.70
CA LYS A 46 19.20 -0.56 -11.42
C LYS A 46 18.43 0.30 -12.44
N SER A 47 18.36 1.61 -12.22
CA SER A 47 17.95 2.56 -13.27
C SER A 47 18.91 2.55 -14.46
N ARG A 48 18.68 3.42 -15.45
CA ARG A 48 19.54 3.59 -16.63
C ARG A 48 20.23 4.95 -16.71
N SER A 49 20.24 5.72 -15.62
CA SER A 49 20.94 6.99 -15.56
C SER A 49 22.45 6.81 -15.77
N PRO A 50 23.12 7.72 -16.51
CA PRO A 50 24.57 7.71 -16.60
C PRO A 50 25.17 8.13 -15.26
N CYS A 51 26.28 7.50 -14.87
CA CYS A 51 27.05 7.91 -13.69
C CYS A 51 28.12 8.92 -14.11
N ALA A 52 28.20 10.06 -13.43
CA ALA A 52 29.24 11.05 -13.70
C ALA A 52 30.63 10.43 -13.50
N ASN A 53 31.54 10.71 -14.44
CA ASN A 53 32.94 10.25 -14.41
C ASN A 53 33.11 8.73 -14.29
N SER A 54 32.16 7.94 -14.78
CA SER A 54 32.24 6.48 -14.79
C SER A 54 31.65 5.90 -16.07
N THR A 55 32.11 4.70 -16.44
CA THR A 55 31.50 3.88 -17.50
C THR A 55 30.31 3.07 -16.99
N CYS A 56 30.06 3.08 -15.68
CA CYS A 56 28.91 2.41 -15.08
C CYS A 56 27.61 3.18 -15.31
N PHE A 57 26.50 2.44 -15.27
CA PHE A 57 25.15 2.99 -15.39
C PHE A 57 24.28 2.55 -14.21
N GLY A 58 23.33 3.41 -13.89
CA GLY A 58 22.21 3.11 -13.02
C GLY A 58 22.48 3.31 -11.54
N THR A 59 21.43 3.74 -10.86
CA THR A 59 21.31 3.84 -9.40
C THR A 59 20.35 2.76 -8.92
N ASP A 60 20.61 2.14 -7.77
CA ASP A 60 19.59 1.30 -7.12
C ASP A 60 18.50 2.22 -6.58
N LEU A 61 17.31 2.15 -7.18
CA LEU A 61 16.20 3.05 -6.85
C LEU A 61 15.73 2.87 -5.40
N ASN A 62 15.82 1.67 -4.83
CA ASN A 62 15.44 1.40 -3.45
C ASN A 62 16.61 1.63 -2.46
N ARG A 63 17.63 2.39 -2.88
CA ARG A 63 18.70 2.97 -2.04
C ARG A 63 18.85 4.48 -2.29
N ASN A 64 17.87 5.09 -2.95
CA ASN A 64 17.94 6.47 -3.44
C ASN A 64 16.85 7.39 -2.87
N TYR A 65 16.15 6.95 -1.83
CA TYR A 65 15.24 7.81 -1.07
C TYR A 65 15.99 8.53 0.06
N ASP A 66 15.47 9.67 0.51
CA ASP A 66 16.06 10.46 1.60
C ASP A 66 15.70 9.90 2.98
N ALA A 67 16.09 8.65 3.22
CA ALA A 67 15.89 7.94 4.48
C ALA A 67 17.23 7.42 4.96
N LYS A 68 17.90 8.18 5.84
CA LYS A 68 19.30 7.95 6.26
C LYS A 68 20.23 7.74 5.06
N TRP A 69 20.01 8.49 3.97
CA TRP A 69 20.65 8.27 2.68
C TRP A 69 22.18 8.07 2.76
N CYS A 70 22.70 7.13 1.96
CA CYS A 70 24.10 6.70 1.93
C CYS A 70 24.68 6.06 3.21
N ASN A 71 23.84 5.69 4.19
CA ASN A 71 24.25 4.83 5.32
C ASN A 71 24.06 3.32 5.02
N TYR A 72 24.53 2.46 5.93
CA TYR A 72 24.34 1.01 5.83
C TYR A 72 22.84 0.65 5.77
N LEU A 73 22.44 -0.10 4.73
CA LEU A 73 21.06 -0.55 4.48
C LEU A 73 20.01 0.59 4.53
N SER A 74 20.30 1.72 3.90
CA SER A 74 19.47 2.93 3.93
C SER A 74 18.89 3.32 2.57
N GLY A 75 18.06 4.36 2.54
CA GLY A 75 17.49 4.94 1.33
C GLY A 75 16.39 4.09 0.69
N SER A 76 15.74 3.23 1.49
CA SER A 76 14.59 2.47 1.05
C SER A 76 13.34 3.34 0.96
N SER A 77 12.43 3.01 0.06
CA SER A 77 11.12 3.69 -0.03
C SER A 77 10.28 3.48 1.22
N GLN A 78 10.44 2.32 1.87
CA GLN A 78 9.66 1.96 3.06
C GLN A 78 10.00 2.87 4.25
N ASP A 79 11.30 3.04 4.52
CA ASP A 79 11.77 3.89 5.61
C ASP A 79 11.43 5.36 5.34
N TRP A 80 11.59 5.80 4.08
CA TRP A 80 11.24 7.17 3.70
C TRP A 80 9.75 7.48 3.88
N ALA A 81 8.87 6.54 3.52
CA ALA A 81 7.45 6.68 3.80
C ALA A 81 7.17 6.75 5.31
N GLY A 82 7.91 5.96 6.12
CA GLY A 82 7.83 6.02 7.59
C GLY A 82 8.30 7.38 8.15
N ASP A 83 9.40 7.93 7.63
CA ASP A 83 9.92 9.25 8.00
C ASP A 83 8.91 10.37 7.66
N LEU A 84 8.06 10.16 6.64
CA LEU A 84 6.93 11.03 6.29
C LEU A 84 5.65 10.77 7.09
N GLN A 85 5.71 9.94 8.14
CA GLN A 85 4.58 9.60 9.02
C GLN A 85 3.44 8.86 8.29
N ILE A 86 3.76 8.09 7.26
CA ILE A 86 2.81 7.10 6.72
C ILE A 86 2.81 5.90 7.65
N ASP A 87 1.77 5.81 8.49
CA ASP A 87 1.59 4.76 9.52
C ASP A 87 1.80 3.33 9.03
N PHE A 88 1.43 3.09 7.77
CA PHE A 88 1.34 1.76 7.17
C PHE A 88 2.23 1.67 5.94
N SER A 89 3.49 1.29 6.15
CA SER A 89 4.51 1.15 5.10
C SER A 89 5.06 -0.28 5.08
N TYR A 90 4.78 -1.01 4.00
CA TYR A 90 5.11 -2.43 3.85
C TYR A 90 5.94 -2.69 2.59
N THR A 91 6.86 -3.65 2.68
CA THR A 91 7.60 -4.20 1.53
C THR A 91 7.27 -5.68 1.41
N PHE A 92 6.83 -6.11 0.22
CA PHE A 92 6.61 -7.51 -0.09
C PHE A 92 7.77 -8.07 -0.92
N GLU A 93 8.40 -9.11 -0.42
CA GLU A 93 9.29 -9.97 -1.20
C GLU A 93 8.47 -11.22 -1.57
N LEU A 94 8.20 -11.40 -2.87
CA LEU A 94 7.29 -12.44 -3.37
C LEU A 94 8.01 -13.80 -3.49
N ARG A 95 7.32 -14.80 -4.08
CA ARG A 95 7.94 -16.09 -4.37
C ARG A 95 9.22 -15.94 -5.20
N ASP A 96 10.19 -16.81 -5.03
CA ASP A 96 10.20 -18.02 -4.21
C ASP A 96 11.24 -17.94 -3.08
N ASN A 97 11.60 -19.08 -2.47
CA ASN A 97 12.66 -19.13 -1.47
C ASN A 97 14.05 -19.42 -2.09
N GLY A 98 14.27 -18.99 -3.34
CA GLY A 98 15.56 -19.09 -4.03
C GLY A 98 15.76 -20.31 -4.93
N THR A 99 14.70 -21.00 -5.38
CA THR A 99 14.84 -22.07 -6.39
C THR A 99 15.01 -21.48 -7.79
N TYR A 100 14.18 -20.49 -8.11
CA TYR A 100 14.11 -19.79 -9.39
C TYR A 100 14.63 -18.35 -9.30
N HIS A 101 14.73 -17.81 -8.08
CA HIS A 101 15.16 -16.43 -7.83
C HIS A 101 14.33 -15.44 -8.68
N PHE A 102 14.97 -14.67 -9.56
CA PHE A 102 14.31 -13.67 -10.41
C PHE A 102 13.70 -14.23 -11.70
N ILE A 103 13.85 -15.53 -11.97
CA ILE A 103 13.34 -16.20 -13.17
C ILE A 103 12.23 -17.17 -12.78
N LEU A 104 11.22 -16.66 -12.08
CA LEU A 104 10.04 -17.43 -11.68
C LEU A 104 9.26 -17.90 -12.92
N PRO A 105 8.91 -19.20 -13.02
CA PRO A 105 8.12 -19.71 -14.14
C PRO A 105 6.74 -19.04 -14.26
N GLU A 106 6.27 -18.85 -15.49
CA GLU A 106 5.00 -18.15 -15.77
C GLU A 106 3.78 -18.82 -15.11
N ASN A 107 3.79 -20.15 -14.97
CA ASN A 107 2.72 -20.89 -14.31
C ASN A 107 2.61 -20.62 -12.80
N GLN A 108 3.59 -19.94 -12.20
CA GLN A 108 3.53 -19.51 -10.80
C GLN A 108 2.98 -18.08 -10.63
N ILE A 109 2.85 -17.30 -11.72
CA ILE A 109 2.41 -15.90 -11.65
C ILE A 109 1.03 -15.81 -10.98
N GLN A 110 0.06 -16.59 -11.45
CA GLN A 110 -1.30 -16.54 -10.92
C GLN A 110 -1.36 -16.89 -9.42
N ALA A 111 -0.73 -17.99 -9.02
CA ALA A 111 -0.72 -18.43 -7.62
C ALA A 111 -0.05 -17.39 -6.70
N THR A 112 1.04 -16.76 -7.15
CA THR A 112 1.69 -15.68 -6.41
C THR A 112 0.81 -14.43 -6.33
N CYS A 113 0.09 -14.08 -7.39
CA CYS A 113 -0.84 -12.95 -7.36
C CYS A 113 -2.02 -13.19 -6.41
N GLU A 114 -2.60 -14.38 -6.40
CA GLU A 114 -3.75 -14.74 -5.54
C GLU A 114 -3.38 -14.69 -4.05
N GLU A 115 -2.26 -15.29 -3.64
CA GLU A 115 -1.82 -15.25 -2.24
C GLU A 115 -1.40 -13.82 -1.80
N THR A 116 -0.78 -13.06 -2.69
CA THR A 116 -0.40 -11.67 -2.41
C THR A 116 -1.64 -10.79 -2.25
N MET A 117 -2.66 -11.01 -3.07
CA MET A 117 -3.91 -10.26 -2.98
C MET A 117 -4.61 -10.52 -1.64
N ALA A 118 -4.63 -11.77 -1.15
CA ALA A 118 -5.19 -12.07 0.17
C ALA A 118 -4.47 -11.29 1.31
N ALA A 119 -3.14 -11.18 1.23
CA ALA A 119 -2.37 -10.38 2.19
C ALA A 119 -2.68 -8.87 2.08
N VAL A 120 -2.78 -8.34 0.86
CA VAL A 120 -3.12 -6.93 0.62
C VAL A 120 -4.52 -6.60 1.13
N THR A 121 -5.52 -7.46 0.87
CA THR A 121 -6.89 -7.30 1.40
C THR A 121 -6.91 -7.24 2.92
N THR A 122 -6.13 -8.10 3.59
CA THR A 122 -6.03 -8.08 5.06
C THR A 122 -5.44 -6.76 5.59
N ILE A 123 -4.47 -6.18 4.89
CA ILE A 123 -3.91 -4.87 5.24
C ILE A 123 -4.96 -3.77 5.05
N ILE A 124 -5.68 -3.79 3.92
CA ILE A 124 -6.75 -2.83 3.63
C ILE A 124 -7.84 -2.89 4.70
N GLU A 125 -8.28 -4.08 5.08
CA GLU A 125 -9.24 -4.30 6.18
C GLU A 125 -8.75 -3.69 7.48
N HIS A 126 -7.49 -3.94 7.85
CA HIS A 126 -6.90 -3.38 9.07
C HIS A 126 -6.86 -1.85 9.06
N ILE A 127 -6.45 -1.25 7.93
CA ILE A 127 -6.43 0.20 7.75
C ILE A 127 -7.85 0.76 7.84
N TYR A 128 -8.81 0.11 7.18
CA TYR A 128 -10.20 0.52 7.15
C TYR A 128 -10.79 0.56 8.56
N ASP A 129 -10.61 -0.51 9.32
CA ASP A 129 -11.13 -0.62 10.69
C ASP A 129 -10.49 0.42 11.61
N LYS A 130 -9.18 0.63 11.51
CA LYS A 130 -8.45 1.60 12.34
C LYS A 130 -8.92 3.04 12.10
N HIS A 131 -9.16 3.43 10.85
CA HIS A 131 -9.43 4.83 10.50
C HIS A 131 -10.90 5.18 10.30
N PHE A 132 -11.75 4.23 9.88
CA PHE A 132 -13.13 4.53 9.48
C PHE A 132 -14.18 3.93 10.43
N LEU A 133 -14.00 2.70 10.92
CA LEU A 133 -14.99 2.11 11.86
C LEU A 133 -14.86 2.63 13.29
N ASN A 134 -13.64 2.86 13.78
CA ASN A 134 -13.42 3.38 15.14
C ASN A 134 -13.81 4.86 15.31
N ALA A 135 -14.09 5.59 14.22
CA ALA A 135 -14.59 6.96 14.26
C ALA A 135 -16.12 7.05 14.49
N ALA A 136 -16.89 6.02 14.10
CA ALA A 136 -18.35 6.01 14.19
C ALA A 136 -18.95 6.02 15.62
N PRO A 137 -18.46 5.22 16.59
CA PRO A 137 -19.07 5.18 17.93
C PRO A 137 -18.92 6.50 18.70
N ALA A 138 -17.87 7.29 18.42
CA ALA A 138 -17.67 8.60 19.04
C ALA A 138 -18.74 9.61 18.59
N VAL A 139 -19.09 9.62 17.30
CA VAL A 139 -20.10 10.52 16.75
C VAL A 139 -21.49 10.16 17.28
N VAL A 140 -21.85 8.87 17.31
CA VAL A 140 -23.15 8.41 17.84
C VAL A 140 -23.30 8.72 19.34
N ALA A 141 -22.24 8.55 20.14
CA ALA A 141 -22.23 8.89 21.56
C ALA A 141 -22.43 10.40 21.81
N LEU A 142 -21.84 11.25 20.97
CA LEU A 142 -22.03 12.71 21.02
C LEU A 142 -23.48 13.10 20.71
N TRP A 143 -24.08 12.56 19.65
CA TRP A 143 -25.47 12.88 19.29
C TRP A 143 -26.49 12.34 20.30
N SER A 144 -26.26 11.16 20.86
CA SER A 144 -27.12 10.61 21.91
C SER A 144 -27.01 11.39 23.23
N GLY A 145 -25.81 11.89 23.58
CA GLY A 145 -25.62 12.81 24.70
C GLY A 145 -26.32 14.16 24.50
N VAL A 146 -26.23 14.75 23.30
CA VAL A 146 -26.94 16.00 22.95
C VAL A 146 -28.45 15.81 23.00
N LEU A 147 -28.98 14.74 22.38
CA LEU A 147 -30.42 14.44 22.42
C LEU A 147 -30.91 14.21 23.86
N ALA A 148 -30.18 13.42 24.66
CA ALA A 148 -30.53 13.19 26.07
C ALA A 148 -30.56 14.50 26.88
N SER A 149 -29.62 15.42 26.64
CA SER A 149 -29.61 16.73 27.29
C SER A 149 -30.80 17.61 26.87
N CYS A 150 -31.21 17.55 25.60
CA CYS A 150 -32.40 18.25 25.11
C CYS A 150 -33.68 17.70 25.75
N PHE A 151 -33.83 16.38 25.88
CA PHE A 151 -34.99 15.74 26.53
C PHE A 151 -35.09 16.07 28.02
N LEU A 152 -33.97 16.13 28.73
CA LEU A 152 -33.96 16.54 30.14
C LEU A 152 -34.36 18.01 30.30
N SER A 153 -33.88 18.89 29.41
CA SER A 153 -34.22 20.32 29.47
C SER A 153 -35.71 20.59 29.24
N THR A 154 -36.36 19.87 28.33
CA THR A 154 -37.79 20.03 28.04
C THR A 154 -38.67 19.39 29.11
N TYR A 155 -38.21 18.34 29.79
CA TYR A 155 -38.91 17.79 30.96
C TYR A 155 -38.90 18.76 32.15
N PHE A 156 -37.76 19.39 32.46
CA PHE A 156 -37.66 20.34 33.57
C PHE A 156 -38.43 21.65 33.34
N VAL A 157 -38.56 22.11 32.09
CA VAL A 157 -39.34 23.32 31.76
C VAL A 157 -40.86 23.07 31.85
N ASN A 158 -41.34 21.84 31.72
CA ASN A 158 -42.77 21.49 31.86
C ASN A 158 -43.20 21.12 33.29
N LEU A 159 -42.29 21.18 34.27
CA LEU A 159 -42.51 20.83 35.68
C LEU A 159 -42.49 22.06 36.63
N LEU A 160 -42.46 23.27 36.06
CA LEU A 160 -42.63 24.57 36.72
C LEU A 160 -43.89 25.27 36.18
#